data_AF-A0A432R5R3-F1
#
_entry.id   AF-A0A432R5R3-F1
#
_cell.length_a   1.000
_cell.length_b   1.000
_cell.length_c   1.000
_cell.angle_alpha   90.00
_cell.angle_beta   90.00
_cell.angle_gamma   90.00
#
_symmetry.space_group_name_H-M   'P 1'
#
loop_
_entity.id
_entity.type
_entity.pdbx_description
1 polymer ?
#
loop_
_entity_poly.entity_id
_entity_poly.type
_entity_poly.pdbx_seq_one_letter_code
_entity_poly.pdbx_strand_id
1 'polypeptide(L)' 'MEIIKRLTLCSSASCCPDIEVRKNEKGEYEVVLEENGEKMTLSKDAWNILVKYIKEGQLTEL' A
#
# COMPACT_ATOMS: atom_id res chain seq x y z
N MET A 1 3.31 0.73 -17.45
CA MET A 1 3.17 0.32 -16.03
C MET A 1 1.87 -0.45 -15.89
N GLU A 2 1.90 -1.62 -15.24
CA GLU A 2 0.73 -2.46 -15.01
C GLU A 2 0.42 -2.53 -13.50
N ILE A 3 -0.85 -2.37 -13.12
CA ILE A 3 -1.31 -2.53 -11.73
C ILE A 3 -1.60 -4.01 -11.52
N ILE A 4 -0.85 -4.64 -10.62
CA ILE A 4 -0.99 -6.08 -10.34
C ILE A 4 -2.12 -6.32 -9.34
N LYS A 5 -2.22 -5.47 -8.32
CA LYS A 5 -3.22 -5.62 -7.25
C LYS A 5 -3.48 -4.29 -6.56
N ARG A 6 -4.75 -4.02 -6.27
CA ARG A 6 -5.19 -2.90 -5.42
C ARG A 6 -5.78 -3.48 -4.13
N LEU A 7 -5.44 -2.88 -3.00
CA LEU A 7 -5.97 -3.23 -1.68
C LEU A 7 -6.39 -1.95 -0.98
N THR A 8 -7.67 -1.84 -0.66
CA THR A 8 -8.20 -0.72 0.12
C THR A 8 -8.13 -1.10 1.59
N LEU A 9 -7.45 -0.29 2.41
CA LEU A 9 -7.16 -0.63 3.81
C LEU A 9 -8.37 -0.53 4.75
N CYS A 10 -9.44 0.15 4.36
CA CYS A 10 -10.72 0.14 5.08
C CYS A 10 -11.86 0.34 4.08
N SER A 11 -12.91 -0.46 4.19
CA SER A 11 -14.09 -0.38 3.31
C SER A 11 -15.17 0.58 3.84
N SER A 12 -15.03 1.08 5.07
CA SER A 12 -16.04 1.86 5.80
C SER A 12 -15.69 3.33 6.01
N ALA A 13 -14.49 3.78 5.64
CA ALA A 13 -14.06 5.17 5.80
C ALA A 13 -13.74 5.81 4.45
N SER A 14 -14.37 6.95 4.17
CA SER A 14 -14.23 7.70 2.91
C SER A 14 -12.82 8.28 2.68
N CYS A 15 -11.90 8.12 3.63
CA CYS A 15 -10.55 8.70 3.60
C CYS A 15 -9.44 7.66 3.84
N CYS A 16 -9.68 6.37 3.57
CA CYS A 16 -8.63 5.38 3.77
C CYS A 16 -7.69 5.26 2.56
N PRO A 17 -6.39 5.07 2.82
CA PRO A 17 -5.42 4.94 1.75
C PRO A 17 -5.61 3.64 0.97
N ASP A 18 -5.54 3.76 -0.35
CA ASP A 18 -5.47 2.66 -1.29
C ASP A 18 -4.02 2.24 -1.48
N ILE A 19 -3.75 0.94 -1.43
CA ILE A 19 -2.44 0.38 -1.74
C ILE A 19 -2.50 -0.25 -3.14
N GLU A 20 -1.65 0.22 -4.03
CA GLU A 20 -1.44 -0.37 -5.35
C GLU A 20 -0.05 -1.02 -5.42
N VAL A 21 -0.01 -2.30 -5.78
CA VAL A 21 1.24 -2.96 -6.17
C VAL A 21 1.39 -2.87 -7.68
N ARG A 22 2.44 -2.21 -8.14
CA ARG A 22 2.75 -1.97 -9.55
C ARG A 22 4.05 -2.66 -9.93
N LYS A 23 4.19 -2.98 -11.21
CA LYS A 23 5.47 -3.41 -11.80
C LYS A 23 6.02 -2.29 -12.69
N ASN A 24 7.22 -1.82 -12.39
CA ASN A 24 7.89 -0.80 -13.18
C ASN A 24 8.41 -1.40 -14.50
N GLU A 25 8.91 -0.56 -15.41
CA GLU A 25 9.43 -0.98 -16.72
C GLU A 25 10.69 -1.86 -16.62
N LYS A 26 11.38 -1.84 -15.47
CA LYS A 26 12.53 -2.71 -15.16
C LYS A 26 12.11 -4.08 -14.60
N GLY A 27 10.81 -4.30 -14.41
CA GLY A 27 10.26 -5.52 -13.85
C GLY A 27 10.29 -5.61 -12.33
N GLU A 28 10.60 -4.52 -11.63
CA GLU A 28 10.63 -4.44 -10.17
C GLU A 28 9.25 -4.10 -9.61
N TYR A 29 8.98 -4.58 -8.39
CA TYR A 29 7.72 -4.31 -7.69
C TYR A 29 7.82 -3.01 -6.90
N GLU A 30 6.84 -2.14 -7.10
CA GLU A 30 6.65 -0.89 -6.36
C GLU A 30 5.33 -0.94 -5.63
N VAL A 31 5.31 -0.43 -4.40
CA VAL A 31 4.07 -0.28 -3.63
C VAL A 31 3.75 1.20 -3.54
N VAL A 32 2.59 1.58 -4.03
CA VAL A 32 2.10 2.96 -4.02
C VAL A 32 0.92 3.04 -3.06
N LEU A 33 0.99 3.96 -2.11
CA LEU A 33 -0.16 4.38 -1.32
C LEU A 33 -0.79 5.59 -2.01
N GLU A 34 -2.08 5.54 -2.26
CA GLU A 34 -2.90 6.66 -2.71
C GLU A 34 -3.82 7.07 -1.55
N GLU A 35 -3.68 8.30 -1.05
CA GLU A 35 -4.55 8.85 -0.02
C GLU A 35 -5.05 10.22 -0.48
N ASN A 36 -6.37 10.44 -0.48
CA ASN A 36 -6.98 11.71 -0.89
C ASN A 36 -6.54 12.22 -2.29
N GLY A 37 -6.18 11.31 -3.20
CA GLY A 37 -5.67 11.64 -4.54
C GLY A 37 -4.17 11.95 -4.62
N GLU A 38 -3.47 11.97 -3.49
CA GLU A 38 -2.01 12.05 -3.44
C GLU A 38 -1.40 10.65 -3.46
N LYS A 39 -0.35 10.47 -4.26
CA LYS A 39 0.36 9.18 -4.41
C LYS A 39 1.73 9.26 -3.77
N MET A 40 2.04 8.31 -2.90
CA MET A 40 3.37 8.11 -2.35
C MET A 40 3.87 6.70 -2.65
N THR A 41 5.10 6.59 -3.14
CA THR A 41 5.75 5.29 -3.32
C THR A 41 6.44 4.89 -2.03
N LEU A 42 6.08 3.73 -1.48
CA LEU A 42 6.77 3.16 -0.33
C LEU A 42 8.09 2.53 -0.76
N SER A 43 9.14 2.80 0.01
CA SER A 43 10.37 2.01 -0.07
C SER A 43 10.13 0.58 0.42
N LYS A 44 10.97 -0.35 -0.02
CA LYS A 44 10.92 -1.75 0.40
C LYS A 44 10.99 -1.90 1.92
N ASP A 45 11.85 -1.12 2.59
CA ASP A 45 12.00 -1.14 4.05
C ASP A 45 10.73 -0.65 4.75
N ALA A 46 10.13 0.45 4.29
CA ALA A 46 8.89 0.98 4.85
C ALA A 46 7.73 -0.01 4.70
N TRP A 47 7.61 -0.65 3.53
CA TRP A 47 6.62 -1.71 3.30
C TRP A 47 6.80 -2.91 4.22
N ASN A 48 8.04 -3.38 4.39
CA ASN A 48 8.33 -4.51 5.28
C ASN A 48 7.95 -4.22 6.73
N ILE A 49 8.22 -2.99 7.21
CA ILE A 49 7.82 -2.54 8.55
C ILE A 49 6.29 -2.49 8.66
N LEU A 50 5.60 -1.95 7.66
CA LEU A 50 4.13 -1.90 7.64
C LEU A 50 3.52 -3.30 7.72
N VAL A 51 3.99 -4.24 6.88
CA VAL A 51 3.55 -5.64 6.89
C VAL A 51 3.84 -6.30 8.24
N LYS A 52 4.98 -5.99 8.86
CA LYS A 52 5.33 -6.50 10.19
C LYS A 52 4.31 -6.04 11.23
N TYR A 53 4.00 -4.75 11.29
CA TYR A 53 3.03 -4.21 12.24
C TYR A 53 1.63 -4.77 12.06
N ILE A 54 1.20 -5.03 10.82
CA ILE A 54 -0.08 -5.70 10.53
C ILE A 54 -0.05 -7.15 11.05
N LYS A 55 1.01 -7.91 10.74
CA LYS A 55 1.14 -9.31 11.19
C LYS A 55 1.25 -9.47 12.70
N GLU A 56 1.89 -8.50 13.35
CA GLU A 56 2.03 -8.46 14.82
C GLU A 56 0.75 -7.95 15.51
N GLY A 57 -0.28 -7.58 14.75
CA GLY A 57 -1.55 -7.05 15.29
C GLY A 57 -1.40 -5.67 15.94
N GLN A 58 -0.30 -4.96 15.68
CA GLN A 58 -0.07 -3.60 16.17
C GLN A 58 -0.85 -2.56 15.34
N LEU A 59 -1.05 -2.87 14.06
CA LEU A 59 -1.97 -2.15 13.19
C LEU A 59 -3.13 -3.09 12.87
N THR A 60 -4.22 -2.93 13.60
CA THR A 60 -5.52 -3.54 13.28
C THR A 60 -6.39 -2.52 12.55
N GLU A 61 -7.27 -2.99 11.66
CA GLU A 61 -8.33 -2.16 11.06
C GLU A 61 -9.03 -1.32 12.14
N LEU A 62 -9.27 -0.03 11.85
CA LEU A 62 -10.11 0.85 12.66
C LEU A 62 -11.59 0.50 12.46
#